data_AF-A0A7Y0HSH4-F1
#
_entry.id   AF-A0A7Y0HSH4-F1
#
_cell.length_a   1.000
_cell.length_b   1.000
_cell.length_c   1.000
_cell.angle_alpha   90.00
_cell.angle_beta   90.00
_cell.angle_gamma   90.00
#
_symmetry.space_group_name_H-M   'P 1'
#
loop_
_entity.id
_entity.type
_entity.pdbx_description
1 polymer ?
#
loop_
_entity_poly.entity_id
_entity_poly.type
_entity_poly.pdbx_seq_one_letter_code
_entity_poly.pdbx_strand_id
1 'polypeptide(L)'
;MADNQKLTLSVDKDSIANGKRYAKETGRSLSAIVEDYLAALPATGGTDDERPLPSNVRRLIGIAAGTDENDYRRHLEAKYA
;
A
#
# COMPACT_ATOMS: atom_id res chain seq x y z
N MET A 1 22.33 -9.27 8.64
CA MET A 1 22.71 -9.03 7.24
C MET A 1 21.51 -9.43 6.40
N ALA A 2 21.01 -8.58 5.50
CA ALA A 2 19.86 -8.92 4.67
C ALA A 2 20.32 -9.79 3.50
N ASP A 3 19.75 -10.99 3.35
CA ASP A 3 20.04 -11.88 2.25
C ASP A 3 19.31 -11.40 0.99
N ASN A 4 20.07 -11.06 -0.06
CA ASN A 4 19.52 -10.67 -1.35
C ASN A 4 19.48 -11.87 -2.30
N GLN A 5 18.29 -12.24 -2.78
CA GLN A 5 18.14 -13.19 -3.89
C GLN A 5 17.99 -12.48 -5.24
N LYS A 6 18.52 -13.10 -6.30
CA LYS A 6 18.37 -12.62 -7.68
C LYS A 6 17.12 -13.25 -8.30
N LEU A 7 16.16 -12.41 -8.69
CA LEU A 7 14.97 -12.82 -9.43
C LEU A 7 15.12 -12.42 -10.90
N THR A 8 15.00 -13.40 -11.80
CA THR A 8 15.02 -13.17 -13.26
C THR A 8 13.61 -13.29 -13.80
N LEU A 9 13.09 -12.22 -14.43
CA LEU A 9 11.74 -12.17 -14.97
C LEU A 9 11.78 -12.02 -16.50
N SER A 10 10.92 -12.76 -17.19
CA SER A 10 10.65 -12.53 -18.61
C SER A 10 9.55 -11.49 -18.75
N VAL A 11 9.89 -10.32 -19.28
CA VAL A 11 8.97 -9.18 -19.44
C VAL A 11 9.15 -8.61 -20.84
N ASP A 12 8.09 -8.05 -21.40
CA ASP A 12 8.14 -7.38 -22.70
C ASP A 12 9.13 -6.20 -22.72
N LYS A 13 9.78 -5.98 -23.87
CA LYS A 13 10.82 -4.95 -24.04
C LYS A 13 10.29 -3.55 -23.80
N ASP A 14 9.07 -3.24 -24.24
CA ASP A 14 8.48 -1.91 -24.09
C ASP A 14 8.11 -1.64 -22.63
N SER A 15 7.68 -2.68 -21.91
CA SER A 15 7.43 -2.63 -20.48
C SER A 15 8.72 -2.34 -19.69
N ILE A 16 9.85 -2.97 -20.05
CA ILE A 16 11.16 -2.68 -19.44
C ILE A 16 11.59 -1.23 -19.71
N ALA A 17 11.42 -0.75 -20.94
CA ALA A 17 11.77 0.62 -21.32
C ALA A 17 10.96 1.65 -20.52
N ASN A 18 9.64 1.43 -20.41
CA ASN A 18 8.76 2.29 -19.62
C ASN A 18 9.16 2.30 -18.14
N GLY A 19 9.41 1.13 -17.55
CA GLY A 19 9.83 1.01 -16.16
C GLY A 19 11.16 1.74 -15.87
N LYS A 20 12.15 1.62 -16.76
CA LYS A 20 13.43 2.33 -16.63
C LYS A 20 13.28 3.85 -16.72
N ARG A 21 12.40 4.35 -17.59
CA ARG A 21 12.10 5.78 -17.70
C ARG A 21 11.50 6.30 -16.39
N TYR A 22 10.47 5.62 -15.88
CA TYR A 22 9.83 5.97 -14.61
C TYR A 22 10.82 5.94 -13.43
N ALA A 23 11.68 4.93 -13.37
CA ALA A 23 12.72 4.83 -12.36
C ALA A 23 13.68 6.03 -12.39
N LYS A 24 14.09 6.46 -13.59
CA LYS A 24 14.95 7.62 -13.78
C LYS A 24 14.27 8.93 -13.37
N GLU A 25 13.01 9.12 -13.73
CA GLU A 25 12.22 10.31 -13.38
C GLU A 25 12.01 10.43 -11.86
N THR A 26 11.83 9.30 -11.19
CA THR A 26 11.60 9.24 -9.73
C THR A 26 12.88 9.19 -8.92
N GLY A 27 14.06 9.11 -9.55
CA GLY A 27 15.35 8.97 -8.88
C GLY A 27 15.54 7.64 -8.15
N ARG A 28 14.79 6.60 -8.54
CA ARG A 28 14.81 5.27 -7.91
C ARG A 28 15.42 4.24 -8.86
N SER A 29 15.91 3.12 -8.33
CA SER A 29 16.28 1.98 -9.18
C SER A 29 15.02 1.18 -9.56
N LEU A 30 15.07 0.53 -10.73
CA LEU A 30 13.99 -0.38 -11.16
C LEU A 30 13.82 -1.53 -10.16
N SER A 31 14.92 -2.02 -9.58
CA SER A 31 14.89 -3.06 -8.55
C SER A 31 14.14 -2.62 -7.30
N ALA A 32 14.38 -1.39 -6.81
CA ALA A 32 13.71 -0.88 -5.62
C ALA A 32 12.19 -0.70 -5.84
N ILE A 33 11.79 -0.30 -7.05
CA ILE A 33 10.36 -0.19 -7.40
C ILE A 33 9.69 -1.57 -7.42
N VAL A 34 10.36 -2.57 -8.01
CA VAL A 34 9.84 -3.94 -8.05
C VAL A 34 9.79 -4.55 -6.66
N GLU A 35 10.82 -4.31 -5.83
CA GLU A 35 10.89 -4.78 -4.45
C GLU A 35 9.76 -4.21 -3.59
N ASP A 36 9.51 -2.90 -3.66
CA ASP A 36 8.36 -2.27 -2.99
C ASP A 36 7.04 -2.90 -3.42
N TYR A 37 6.86 -3.14 -4.73
CA TYR A 37 5.65 -3.74 -5.25
C TYR A 37 5.46 -5.17 -4.71
N LEU A 38 6.51 -6.00 -4.78
CA LEU A 38 6.48 -7.36 -4.26
C LEU A 38 6.22 -7.39 -2.74
N ALA A 39 6.78 -6.45 -1.98
CA ALA A 39 6.54 -6.33 -0.53
C ALA A 39 5.12 -5.87 -0.19
N ALA A 40 4.47 -5.11 -1.08
CA ALA A 40 3.09 -4.66 -0.88
C ALA A 40 2.06 -5.77 -1.14
N LEU A 41 2.41 -6.81 -1.91
CA LEU A 41 1.51 -7.91 -2.24
C LEU A 41 0.97 -8.56 -0.95
N PRO A 42 -0.34 -8.88 -0.90
CA PRO A 42 -0.89 -9.58 0.24
C PRO A 42 -0.26 -10.97 0.35
N ALA A 43 0.05 -11.41 1.57
CA ALA A 43 0.52 -12.75 1.81
C ALA A 43 -0.62 -13.74 1.45
N THR A 44 -0.54 -14.35 0.27
CA THR A 44 -1.46 -15.42 -0.10
C THR A 44 -1.17 -16.63 0.78
N GLY A 45 -1.93 -16.79 1.86
CA GLY A 45 -1.86 -17.93 2.78
C GLY A 45 -1.76 -17.59 4.27
N GLY A 46 -1.67 -16.31 4.63
CA GLY A 46 -1.82 -15.85 6.01
C GLY A 46 -3.21 -15.23 6.18
N THR A 47 -3.93 -15.63 7.21
CA THR A 47 -5.13 -14.91 7.67
C THR A 47 -4.84 -13.41 7.74
N ASP A 48 -5.82 -12.61 7.34
CA ASP A 48 -5.81 -11.14 7.18
C ASP A 48 -5.50 -10.34 8.48
N ASP A 49 -4.91 -10.99 9.50
CA ASP A 49 -4.71 -10.50 10.86
C ASP A 49 -3.28 -10.06 11.20
N GLU A 50 -2.28 -10.32 10.35
CA GLU A 50 -0.86 -10.14 10.75
C GLU A 50 -0.17 -8.87 10.23
N ARG A 51 -0.83 -7.99 9.47
CA ARG A 51 -0.27 -6.64 9.26
C ARG A 51 -0.70 -5.73 10.42
N PRO A 52 0.18 -5.42 11.41
CA PRO A 52 -0.17 -4.49 12.45
C PRO A 52 -0.51 -3.15 11.80
N LEU A 53 -1.70 -2.65 12.11
CA LEU A 53 -2.15 -1.34 11.65
C LEU A 53 -1.07 -0.28 11.96
N PRO A 54 -0.78 0.64 11.02
CA PRO A 54 0.10 1.77 11.27
C PRO A 54 -0.24 2.46 12.60
N SER A 55 0.77 2.90 13.37
CA SER A 55 0.58 3.37 14.75
C SER A 55 -0.42 4.52 14.88
N ASN A 56 -0.50 5.38 13.87
CA ASN A 56 -1.51 6.43 13.74
C ASN A 56 -2.92 5.85 13.57
N VAL A 57 -3.11 4.85 12.71
CA VAL A 57 -4.41 4.19 12.48
C VAL A 57 -4.86 3.40 13.71
N ARG A 58 -3.94 2.69 14.36
CA ARG A 58 -4.24 1.91 15.57
C ARG A 58 -4.75 2.78 16.73
N ARG A 59 -4.31 4.04 16.81
CA ARG A 59 -4.81 5.03 17.80
C ARG A 59 -6.24 5.50 17.52
N LEU A 60 -6.74 5.34 16.30
CA LEU A 60 -8.08 5.74 15.90
C LEU A 60 -9.12 4.63 16.16
N ILE A 61 -8.69 3.42 16.48
CA ILE A 61 -9.62 2.33 16.81
C ILE A 61 -10.37 2.68 18.10
N GLY A 62 -11.70 2.64 18.04
CA GLY A 62 -12.57 2.89 19.19
C GLY A 62 -12.93 4.35 19.45
N ILE A 63 -12.36 5.32 18.71
CA ILE A 63 -12.69 6.76 18.91
C ILE A 63 -14.16 7.07 18.61
N ALA A 64 -14.80 6.26 17.78
CA ALA A 64 -16.20 6.37 17.39
C ALA A 64 -17.06 5.25 17.99
N ALA A 65 -16.57 4.56 19.03
CA ALA A 65 -17.35 3.53 19.70
C ALA A 65 -18.64 4.13 20.29
N GLY A 66 -19.79 3.61 19.88
CA GLY A 66 -21.11 4.09 20.32
C GLY A 66 -21.72 5.19 19.45
N THR A 67 -21.09 5.56 18.33
CA THR A 67 -21.68 6.48 17.35
C THR A 67 -22.41 5.70 16.27
N ASP A 68 -23.62 6.15 15.90
CA ASP A 68 -24.35 5.58 14.76
C ASP A 68 -23.80 6.15 13.44
N GLU A 69 -23.67 5.30 12.44
CA GLU A 69 -23.30 5.71 11.08
C GLU A 69 -24.27 6.78 10.53
N ASN A 70 -25.54 6.72 10.94
CA ASN A 70 -26.55 7.70 10.53
C ASN A 70 -26.27 9.10 11.11
N ASP A 71 -25.66 9.21 12.30
CA ASP A 71 -25.26 10.50 12.85
C ASP A 71 -24.16 11.14 12.00
N TYR A 72 -23.23 10.33 11.51
CA TYR A 72 -22.17 10.80 10.61
C TYR A 72 -22.72 11.24 9.25
N ARG A 73 -23.66 10.49 8.66
CA ARG A 73 -24.32 10.89 7.41
C ARG A 73 -25.04 12.23 7.55
N ARG A 74 -25.82 12.42 8.62
CA ARG A 74 -26.48 13.71 8.94
C ARG A 74 -25.48 14.85 9.10
N HIS A 75 -24.35 14.60 9.76
CA HIS A 75 -23.29 15.60 9.88
C HIS A 75 -22.72 16.02 8.53
N LEU A 76 -22.47 15.07 7.62
CA LEU A 76 -21.96 15.36 6.28
C LEU A 76 -22.96 16.18 5.45
N GLU A 77 -24.24 15.82 5.49
CA GLU A 77 -25.30 16.58 4.81
C GLU A 77 -25.36 18.03 5.31
N ALA A 78 -25.29 18.26 6.63
CA ALA A 78 -25.29 19.61 7.19
C ALA A 78 -24.00 20.41 6.92
N LYS A 79 -22.85 19.74 6.81
CA LYS A 79 -21.55 20.40 6.60
C LYS A 79 -21.33 20.85 5.15
N TYR A 80 -21.92 20.13 4.20
CA TYR A 80 -21.77 20.37 2.76
C TYR A 80 -23.05 20.87 2.07
N ALA A 81 -24.08 21.23 2.84
CA ALA A 81 -25.22 22.01 2.38
C ALA A 81 -24.86 23.50 2.23
#